data_AF-A0A126NYT0-F1
#
_entry.id   AF-A0A126NYT0-F1
#
_cell.length_a   1.000
_cell.length_b   1.000
_cell.length_c   1.000
_cell.angle_alpha   90.00
_cell.angle_beta   90.00
_cell.angle_gamma   90.00
#
_symmetry.space_group_name_H-M   'P 1'
#
loop_
_entity.id
_entity.type
_entity.pdbx_description
1 polymer ?
#
loop_
_entity_poly.entity_id
_entity_poly.type
_entity_poly.pdbx_seq_one_letter_code
_entity_poly.pdbx_strand_id
1 'polypeptide(L)'
;MSRRPRTRNQDRAGIGGNGGPPLEEPPHEPEWGKGEIDRYFEWRSAHRRAWRKPPAIALRRQERAEELGLTYEEYTLELLERGRYPQPEDVAAIKAKRGERRKAGGVVGQSLKGLRLR
;
A
#
# COMPACT_ATOMS: atom_id res chain seq x y z
N MET A 1 40.24 -11.72 -29.72
CA MET A 1 38.89 -11.55 -29.17
C MET A 1 38.69 -10.09 -28.80
N SER A 2 37.76 -9.42 -29.48
CA SER A 2 37.51 -7.98 -29.41
C SER A 2 36.46 -7.65 -28.35
N ARG A 3 36.67 -6.62 -27.53
CA ARG A 3 35.63 -6.03 -26.66
C ARG A 3 35.58 -4.53 -26.92
N ARG A 4 34.46 -4.04 -27.46
CA ARG A 4 34.18 -2.61 -27.69
C ARG A 4 33.97 -1.89 -26.35
N PRO A 5 34.43 -0.63 -26.17
CA PRO A 5 34.04 0.19 -25.03
C PRO A 5 32.74 0.96 -25.30
N ARG A 6 31.96 1.13 -24.22
CA ARG A 6 30.69 1.87 -24.17
C ARG A 6 30.96 3.38 -24.23
N THR A 7 30.28 4.10 -25.13
CA THR A 7 30.26 5.57 -25.16
C THR A 7 29.24 6.09 -24.14
N ARG A 8 29.72 6.70 -23.04
CA ARG A 8 28.89 7.50 -22.11
C ARG A 8 29.08 8.97 -22.53
N ASN A 9 28.12 9.52 -23.26
CA ASN A 9 28.11 10.93 -23.63
C ASN A 9 27.24 11.71 -22.63
N GLN A 10 27.79 11.92 -21.44
CA GLN A 10 27.39 12.97 -20.52
C GLN A 10 28.64 13.82 -20.43
N ASP A 11 28.69 15.00 -21.06
CA ASP A 11 29.61 16.09 -20.71
C ASP A 11 29.50 17.20 -21.74
N ARG A 12 28.73 18.25 -21.41
CA ARG A 12 29.09 19.65 -21.71
C ARG A 12 28.58 20.56 -20.58
N ALA A 13 29.12 20.35 -19.38
CA ALA A 13 29.14 21.41 -18.36
C ALA A 13 30.32 22.35 -18.68
N GLY A 14 30.04 23.64 -18.88
CA GLY A 14 31.06 24.66 -19.12
C GLY A 14 31.94 24.90 -17.88
N ILE A 15 33.16 25.40 -18.11
CA ILE A 15 34.20 25.57 -17.08
C ILE A 15 33.89 26.80 -16.19
N GLY A 16 33.78 26.57 -14.87
CA GLY A 16 33.80 27.60 -13.83
C GLY A 16 32.46 27.89 -13.15
N GLY A 17 32.07 27.09 -12.15
CA GLY A 17 30.93 27.38 -11.28
C GLY A 17 30.36 26.13 -10.63
N ASN A 18 30.67 25.93 -9.33
CA ASN A 18 30.06 25.12 -8.26
C ASN A 18 29.09 23.93 -8.53
N GLY A 19 29.00 23.37 -9.74
CA GLY A 19 28.11 22.26 -10.06
C GLY A 19 26.65 22.53 -9.69
N GLY A 20 26.24 23.80 -9.66
CA GLY A 20 24.88 24.18 -9.34
C GLY A 20 23.92 23.53 -10.33
N PRO A 21 22.67 23.23 -9.91
CA PRO A 21 21.67 22.72 -10.83
C PRO A 21 21.60 23.64 -12.05
N PRO A 22 21.38 23.08 -13.26
CA PRO A 22 21.33 23.84 -14.50
C PRO A 22 20.44 25.08 -14.35
N LEU A 23 20.87 26.23 -14.90
CA LEU A 23 20.11 27.48 -14.85
C LEU A 23 18.74 27.36 -15.54
N GLU A 24 18.65 26.47 -16.52
CA GLU A 24 17.40 26.11 -17.16
C GLU A 24 16.81 24.90 -16.44
N GLU A 25 15.60 25.08 -15.91
CA GLU A 25 14.80 23.94 -15.48
C GLU A 25 14.61 23.02 -16.70
N PRO A 26 14.85 21.70 -16.56
CA PRO A 26 14.56 20.77 -17.63
C PRO A 26 13.09 20.97 -18.04
N PRO A 27 12.76 20.86 -19.35
CA PRO A 27 11.39 21.00 -19.81
C PRO A 27 10.46 20.15 -18.96
N HIS A 28 9.38 20.75 -18.46
CA HIS A 28 8.39 20.03 -17.67
C HIS A 28 7.83 18.88 -18.51
N GLU A 29 8.18 17.65 -18.13
CA GLU A 29 7.57 16.45 -18.69
C GLU A 29 6.29 16.16 -17.91
N PRO A 30 5.11 16.25 -18.54
CA PRO A 30 3.87 15.91 -17.88
C PRO A 30 3.84 14.41 -17.56
N GLU A 31 3.07 14.02 -16.55
CA GLU A 31 3.02 12.62 -16.10
C GLU A 31 2.52 11.64 -17.16
N TRP A 32 1.78 12.11 -18.16
CA TRP A 32 1.30 11.32 -19.31
C TRP A 32 2.33 11.20 -20.45
N GLY A 33 3.50 11.82 -20.33
CA GLY A 33 4.59 11.77 -21.29
C GLY A 33 4.20 12.29 -22.68
N LYS A 34 4.70 11.64 -23.74
CA LYS A 34 4.42 12.01 -25.16
C LYS A 34 3.06 11.52 -25.68
N GLY A 35 2.23 10.93 -24.83
CA GLY A 35 0.93 10.38 -25.21
C GLY A 35 -0.22 11.37 -25.04
N GLU A 36 -1.41 10.95 -25.43
CA GLU A 36 -2.64 11.70 -25.16
C GLU A 36 -2.94 11.70 -23.65
N ILE A 37 -3.23 12.89 -23.13
CA ILE A 37 -3.55 13.12 -21.71
C ILE A 37 -4.71 12.24 -21.24
N ASP A 38 -5.77 12.16 -22.04
CA ASP A 38 -7.01 11.45 -21.69
C ASP A 38 -6.73 9.96 -21.49
N ARG A 39 -5.96 9.35 -22.40
CA ARG A 39 -5.60 7.94 -22.33
C ARG A 39 -4.86 7.60 -21.04
N TYR A 40 -3.94 8.44 -20.59
CA TYR A 40 -3.19 8.19 -19.36
C TYR A 40 -4.12 8.14 -18.13
N PHE A 41 -5.01 9.11 -17.97
CA PHE A 41 -5.90 9.18 -16.81
C PHE A 41 -6.98 8.11 -16.83
N GLU A 42 -7.51 7.78 -18.01
CA GLU A 42 -8.47 6.68 -18.17
C GLU A 42 -7.84 5.34 -17.78
N TRP A 43 -6.65 5.03 -18.31
CA TRP A 43 -5.93 3.80 -17.96
C TRP A 43 -5.57 3.76 -16.47
N ARG A 44 -5.07 4.86 -15.91
CA ARG A 44 -4.77 4.95 -14.47
C ARG A 44 -6.01 4.72 -13.61
N SER A 45 -7.17 5.20 -14.04
CA SER A 45 -8.43 5.03 -13.32
C SER A 45 -9.01 3.63 -13.49
N ALA A 46 -8.99 3.07 -14.70
CA ALA A 46 -9.37 1.70 -14.99
C ALA A 46 -8.49 0.70 -14.20
N HIS A 47 -7.18 0.93 -14.19
CA HIS A 47 -6.23 0.15 -13.39
C HIS A 47 -6.58 0.22 -11.90
N ARG A 48 -6.72 1.43 -11.32
CA ARG A 48 -7.11 1.59 -9.91
C ARG A 48 -8.42 0.87 -9.59
N ARG A 49 -9.41 0.91 -10.48
CA ARG A 49 -10.70 0.24 -10.30
C ARG A 49 -10.58 -1.29 -10.38
N ALA A 50 -9.81 -1.81 -11.35
CA ALA A 50 -9.59 -3.24 -11.53
C ALA A 50 -8.84 -3.87 -10.34
N TRP A 51 -7.85 -3.14 -9.80
CA TRP A 51 -7.06 -3.57 -8.65
C TRP A 51 -7.66 -3.18 -7.29
N ARG A 52 -8.81 -2.49 -7.28
CA ARG A 52 -9.53 -2.18 -6.03
C ARG A 52 -10.10 -3.46 -5.46
N LYS A 53 -9.61 -3.88 -4.30
CA LYS A 53 -10.12 -5.07 -3.60
C LYS A 53 -11.62 -4.91 -3.33
N PRO A 54 -12.46 -5.91 -3.64
CA PRO A 54 -13.88 -5.83 -3.36
C PRO A 54 -14.09 -5.72 -1.83
N PRO A 55 -14.90 -4.76 -1.36
CA PRO A 55 -15.12 -4.55 0.07
C PRO A 55 -15.80 -5.76 0.74
N ALA A 56 -16.44 -6.64 -0.05
CA ALA A 56 -17.11 -7.85 0.41
C ALA A 56 -16.23 -8.75 1.29
N ILE A 57 -14.92 -8.86 1.01
CA ILE A 57 -14.02 -9.69 1.83
C ILE A 57 -13.83 -9.07 3.22
N ALA A 58 -13.66 -7.75 3.30
CA ALA A 58 -13.52 -7.05 4.56
C ALA A 58 -14.82 -7.11 5.38
N LEU A 59 -15.97 -6.94 4.73
CA LEU A 59 -17.29 -7.07 5.35
C LEU A 59 -17.53 -8.48 5.90
N ARG A 60 -17.26 -9.53 5.11
CA ARG A 60 -17.35 -10.91 5.57
C ARG A 60 -16.46 -11.18 6.78
N ARG A 61 -15.24 -10.64 6.81
CA ARG A 61 -14.33 -10.77 7.96
C ARG A 61 -14.85 -10.03 9.19
N GLN A 62 -15.45 -8.85 9.01
CA GLN A 62 -16.10 -8.10 10.09
C GLN A 62 -17.26 -8.92 10.69
N GLU A 63 -18.15 -9.46 9.87
CA GLU A 63 -19.28 -10.31 10.32
C GLU A 63 -18.77 -11.52 11.13
N ARG A 64 -17.76 -12.24 10.63
CA ARG A 64 -17.16 -13.38 11.35
C ARG A 64 -16.47 -12.97 12.65
N ALA A 65 -15.83 -11.81 12.68
CA ALA A 65 -15.25 -11.29 13.91
C ALA A 65 -16.34 -11.01 14.95
N GLU A 66 -17.46 -10.40 14.53
CA GLU A 66 -18.61 -10.13 15.40
C GLU A 66 -19.25 -11.42 15.94
N GLU A 67 -19.45 -12.44 15.10
CA GLU A 67 -19.93 -13.77 15.51
C GLU A 67 -19.07 -14.38 16.63
N LEU A 68 -17.74 -14.20 16.56
CA LEU A 68 -16.77 -14.73 17.54
C LEU A 68 -16.53 -13.76 18.73
N GLY A 69 -17.13 -12.58 18.73
CA GLY A 69 -16.86 -11.53 19.71
C GLY A 69 -15.40 -11.04 19.72
N LEU A 70 -14.78 -11.05 18.54
CA LEU A 70 -13.45 -10.50 18.25
C LEU A 70 -13.59 -9.15 17.52
N THR A 71 -12.54 -8.34 17.52
CA THR A 71 -12.47 -7.19 16.61
C THR A 71 -12.02 -7.64 15.21
N TYR A 72 -12.31 -6.84 14.18
CA TYR A 72 -11.83 -7.11 12.82
C TYR A 72 -10.32 -7.26 12.74
N GLU A 73 -9.60 -6.43 13.48
CA GLU A 73 -8.14 -6.50 13.57
C GLU A 73 -7.69 -7.81 14.20
N GLU A 74 -8.30 -8.22 15.32
CA GLU A 74 -7.99 -9.50 15.96
C GLU A 74 -8.23 -10.66 14.99
N TYR A 75 -9.38 -10.69 14.32
CA TYR A 75 -9.70 -11.73 13.33
C TYR A 75 -8.73 -11.73 12.14
N THR A 76 -8.40 -10.54 11.63
CA THR A 76 -7.55 -10.38 10.46
C THR A 76 -6.10 -10.70 10.77
N LEU A 77 -5.58 -10.34 11.95
CA LEU A 77 -4.22 -10.68 12.36
C LEU A 77 -4.03 -12.19 12.47
N GLU A 78 -4.99 -12.90 13.06
CA GLU A 78 -4.92 -14.36 13.12
C GLU A 78 -4.89 -14.99 11.71
N LEU A 79 -5.69 -14.45 10.78
CA LEU A 79 -5.69 -14.90 9.39
C LEU A 79 -4.37 -14.61 8.67
N LEU A 80 -3.78 -13.42 8.89
CA LEU A 80 -2.57 -12.99 8.19
C LEU A 80 -1.30 -13.61 8.79
N GLU A 81 -1.22 -13.76 10.11
CA GLU A 81 -0.05 -14.32 10.81
C GLU A 81 -0.02 -15.84 10.77
N ARG A 82 -1.17 -16.50 11.00
CA ARG A 82 -1.27 -17.96 11.10
C ARG A 82 -1.75 -18.63 9.82
N GLY A 83 -2.26 -17.86 8.85
CA GLY A 83 -2.81 -18.39 7.61
C GLY A 83 -4.12 -19.17 7.78
N ARG A 84 -4.77 -19.08 8.95
CA ARG A 84 -6.00 -19.83 9.25
C ARG A 84 -7.11 -18.93 9.78
N TYR A 85 -8.36 -19.31 9.49
CA TYR A 85 -9.52 -18.61 10.03
C TYR A 85 -9.70 -18.94 11.51
N PRO A 86 -9.88 -17.93 12.40
CA PRO A 86 -10.22 -18.14 13.80
C PRO A 86 -11.45 -19.03 13.96
N GLN A 87 -11.36 -20.01 14.83
CA GLN A 87 -12.49 -20.86 15.25
C GLN A 87 -12.92 -20.47 16.67
N PRO A 88 -14.13 -20.87 17.13
CA PRO A 88 -14.61 -20.58 18.47
C PRO A 88 -13.62 -20.98 19.59
N GLU A 89 -12.88 -22.07 19.40
CA GLU A 89 -11.91 -22.59 20.38
C GLU A 89 -10.71 -21.66 20.56
N ASP A 90 -10.38 -20.86 19.56
CA ASP A 90 -9.25 -19.94 19.59
C ASP A 90 -9.54 -18.64 20.33
N VAL A 91 -10.83 -18.30 20.47
CA VAL A 91 -11.28 -16.98 20.94
C VAL A 91 -10.69 -16.63 22.30
N ALA A 92 -10.64 -17.59 23.22
CA ALA A 92 -10.08 -17.38 24.55
C ALA A 92 -8.58 -17.02 24.49
N ALA A 93 -7.81 -17.77 23.70
CA ALA A 93 -6.37 -17.52 23.52
C ALA A 93 -6.10 -16.17 22.82
N ILE A 94 -6.92 -15.81 21.83
CA ILE A 94 -6.83 -14.52 21.14
C ILE A 94 -7.11 -13.37 22.11
N LYS A 95 -8.17 -13.48 22.92
CA LYS A 95 -8.53 -12.47 23.92
C LYS A 95 -7.48 -12.31 25.02
N ALA A 96 -6.82 -13.39 25.43
CA ALA A 96 -5.75 -13.35 26.43
C ALA A 96 -4.58 -12.44 26.01
N LYS A 97 -4.27 -12.37 24.70
CA LYS A 97 -3.18 -11.56 24.15
C LYS A 97 -3.45 -10.06 24.13
N ARG A 98 -4.66 -9.60 24.47
CA ARG A 98 -5.02 -8.17 24.46
C ARG A 98 -4.09 -7.33 25.34
N GLY A 99 -3.65 -7.87 26.47
CA GLY A 99 -2.72 -7.18 27.38
C GLY A 99 -1.36 -6.93 26.73
N GLU A 100 -0.80 -7.94 26.06
CA GLU A 100 0.45 -7.84 25.31
C GLU A 100 0.32 -6.87 24.13
N ARG A 101 -0.78 -6.97 23.37
CA ARG A 101 -1.08 -6.07 22.25
C ARG A 101 -1.13 -4.61 22.69
N ARG A 102 -1.76 -4.29 23.83
CA ARG A 102 -1.75 -2.94 24.40
C ARG A 102 -0.33 -2.45 24.71
N LYS A 103 0.50 -3.31 25.30
CA LYS A 103 1.90 -2.96 25.62
C LYS A 103 2.74 -2.73 24.37
N ALA A 104 2.48 -3.47 23.30
CA ALA A 104 3.15 -3.31 22.01
C ALA A 104 2.67 -2.09 21.20
N GLY A 105 1.75 -1.28 21.73
CA GLY A 105 1.15 -0.16 21.00
C GLY A 105 0.15 -0.58 19.92
N GLY A 106 -0.29 -1.84 19.93
CA GLY A 106 -1.31 -2.36 19.02
C GLY A 106 -2.69 -1.78 19.32
N VAL A 107 -3.50 -1.60 18.28
CA VAL A 107 -4.83 -0.99 18.37
C VAL A 107 -5.82 -2.03 18.91
N VAL A 108 -6.01 -2.05 20.22
CA VAL A 108 -7.03 -2.93 20.83
C VAL A 108 -8.38 -2.24 20.76
N GLY A 109 -9.10 -2.39 19.63
CA GLY A 109 -10.52 -2.00 19.60
C GLY A 109 -11.01 -1.14 18.44
N GLN A 110 -10.41 -1.15 17.24
CA GLN A 110 -11.11 -0.59 16.09
C GLN A 110 -12.31 -1.47 15.71
N SER A 111 -13.47 -1.12 16.29
CA SER A 111 -14.76 -1.50 15.75
C SER A 111 -15.00 -0.65 14.50
N LEU A 112 -15.14 -1.30 13.34
CA LEU A 112 -15.49 -0.62 12.09
C LEU A 112 -16.90 0.03 12.11
N LYS A 113 -17.69 -0.13 13.20
CA LYS A 113 -19.00 0.51 13.36
C LYS A 113 -19.00 2.03 13.18
N GLY A 114 -17.85 2.70 13.34
CA GLY A 114 -17.72 4.15 13.15
C GLY A 114 -17.25 4.59 11.75
N LEU A 115 -16.68 3.68 10.94
CA LEU A 115 -16.14 4.04 9.64
C LEU A 115 -17.21 3.88 8.55
N ARG A 116 -18.00 4.94 8.32
CA ARG A 116 -18.74 5.08 7.07
C ARG A 116 -17.72 5.06 5.92
N LEU A 117 -17.62 3.94 5.22
CA LEU A 117 -17.00 3.87 3.89
C LEU A 117 -17.81 4.81 2.98
N ARG A 118 -17.29 6.03 2.75
CA ARG A 118 -17.80 6.98 1.76
C ARG A 118 -17.24 6.65 0.38
#